data_AF-A0A4Q7KPS0-F1
#
_entry.id   AF-A0A4Q7KPS0-F1
#
_cell.length_a   1.000
_cell.length_b   1.000
_cell.length_c   1.000
_cell.angle_alpha   90.00
_cell.angle_beta   90.00
_cell.angle_gamma   90.00
#
_symmetry.space_group_name_H-M   'P 1'
#
loop_
_entity.id
_entity.type
_entity.pdbx_description
1 polymer ?
#
loop_
_entity_poly.entity_id
_entity_poly.type
_entity_poly.pdbx_seq_one_letter_code
_entity_poly.pdbx_strand_id
1 'polypeptide(L)'
;MGKINRKIAFTLSGVALASGIGLAAPMTAQATPTEVRGGCSQDEYYKCGRIANHSSIKIKVTTNWGNPGGSSFWLKPGASAGGHGVDIDGFHVGKCGLYTEWGYIPANTGWVKILDYQGLDVLGSWC
;
A
#
# COMPACT_ATOMS: atom_id res chain seq x y z
N MET A 1 52.23 -25.66 -19.31
CA MET A 1 51.39 -26.82 -18.94
C MET A 1 50.14 -26.27 -18.24
N GLY A 2 48.89 -26.43 -18.65
CA GLY A 2 48.24 -27.00 -19.83
C GLY A 2 46.81 -26.41 -19.90
N LYS A 3 46.31 -26.19 -21.13
CA LYS A 3 44.93 -25.78 -21.44
C LYS A 3 44.00 -27.01 -21.32
N ILE A 4 42.79 -26.85 -20.79
CA ILE A 4 41.67 -27.79 -20.98
C ILE A 4 40.41 -26.92 -21.13
N ASN A 5 39.92 -26.62 -22.33
CA ASN A 5 39.11 -27.41 -23.28
C ASN A 5 37.64 -27.64 -22.86
N ARG A 6 36.78 -27.03 -23.70
CA ARG A 6 35.32 -26.95 -23.78
C ARG A 6 34.58 -28.27 -23.58
N LYS A 7 33.35 -28.19 -23.04
CA LYS A 7 32.21 -28.94 -23.59
C LYS A 7 31.03 -28.01 -23.80
N ILE A 8 30.69 -27.87 -25.08
CA ILE A 8 29.44 -27.31 -25.60
C ILE A 8 28.36 -28.35 -25.31
N ALA A 9 27.24 -27.94 -24.74
CA ALA A 9 25.98 -28.69 -24.79
C ALA A 9 24.94 -27.76 -25.40
N PHE A 10 24.73 -27.92 -26.71
CA PHE A 10 23.59 -27.40 -27.44
C PHE A 10 22.51 -28.47 -27.37
N THR A 11 21.32 -28.12 -26.89
CA THR A 11 20.11 -28.90 -27.14
C THR A 11 18.99 -27.90 -27.38
N LEU A 12 18.76 -27.59 -28.67
CA LEU A 12 17.48 -27.08 -29.14
C LEU A 12 16.55 -28.29 -29.30
N SER A 13 15.34 -28.22 -28.75
CA SER A 13 14.10 -28.65 -29.40
C SER A 13 12.93 -28.36 -28.46
N GLY A 14 11.98 -27.55 -28.91
CA GLY A 14 10.72 -27.34 -28.20
C GLY A 14 10.09 -25.99 -28.50
N VAL A 15 9.67 -25.77 -29.75
CA VAL A 15 8.62 -24.79 -30.02
C VAL A 15 7.31 -25.39 -29.51
N ALA A 16 6.73 -24.82 -28.47
CA ALA A 16 5.32 -24.98 -28.15
C ALA A 16 4.63 -23.62 -28.32
N LEU A 17 3.80 -23.52 -29.35
CA LEU A 17 2.88 -22.41 -29.57
C LEU A 17 1.73 -22.44 -28.56
N ALA A 18 1.37 -21.24 -28.12
CA ALA A 18 0.04 -20.77 -27.76
C ALA A 18 -0.71 -21.45 -26.60
N SER A 19 -0.82 -20.73 -25.48
CA SER A 19 -2.12 -20.40 -24.88
C SER A 19 -1.92 -19.36 -23.76
N GLY A 20 -2.83 -18.39 -23.71
CA GLY A 20 -2.73 -17.24 -22.84
C GLY A 20 -2.61 -17.61 -21.37
N ILE A 21 -1.63 -17.01 -20.71
CA ILE A 21 -1.58 -16.91 -19.26
C ILE A 21 -1.28 -15.45 -19.01
N GLY A 22 -2.30 -14.71 -18.55
CA GLY A 22 -2.12 -13.34 -18.12
C GLY A 22 -0.92 -13.28 -17.18
N LEU A 23 0.02 -12.39 -17.49
CA LEU A 23 1.10 -12.03 -16.58
C LEU A 23 0.44 -11.45 -15.32
N ALA A 24 0.07 -12.32 -14.38
CA ALA A 24 -0.21 -11.93 -13.02
C ALA A 24 1.11 -11.36 -12.51
N ALA A 25 1.21 -10.02 -12.52
CA ALA A 25 2.33 -9.32 -11.95
C ALA A 25 2.56 -9.90 -10.55
N PRO A 26 3.80 -10.25 -10.19
CA PRO A 26 4.08 -10.81 -8.89
C PRO A 26 3.53 -9.84 -7.85
N MET A 27 2.53 -10.29 -7.10
CA MET A 27 2.07 -9.60 -5.91
C MET A 27 3.26 -9.64 -4.95
N THR A 28 4.10 -8.62 -5.03
CA THR A 28 5.12 -8.35 -4.03
C THR A 28 4.39 -8.25 -2.71
N ALA A 29 4.53 -9.26 -1.85
CA ALA A 29 4.06 -9.20 -0.48
C ALA A 29 4.54 -7.86 0.09
N GLN A 30 3.59 -7.08 0.61
CA GLN A 30 3.93 -5.79 1.20
C GLN A 30 4.87 -6.06 2.36
N ALA A 31 6.04 -5.40 2.37
CA ALA A 31 6.86 -5.39 3.56
C ALA A 31 5.96 -4.92 4.70
N THR A 32 5.86 -5.74 5.75
CA THR A 32 5.16 -5.38 6.97
C THR A 32 5.69 -4.00 7.38
N PRO A 33 4.83 -2.98 7.54
CA PRO A 33 5.28 -1.67 7.97
C PRO A 33 6.15 -1.87 9.21
N THR A 34 7.39 -1.37 9.18
CA THR A 34 8.21 -1.31 10.39
C THR A 34 7.39 -0.52 11.39
N GLU A 35 7.08 -1.15 12.53
CA GLU A 35 6.24 -0.59 13.57
C GLU A 35 6.82 0.78 13.98
N VAL A 36 6.26 1.86 13.42
CA VAL A 36 6.58 3.21 13.86
C VAL A 36 5.88 3.35 15.19
N ARG A 37 6.62 3.15 16.28
CA ARG A 37 6.16 3.45 17.63
C ARG A 37 5.95 4.96 17.76
N GLY A 38 4.79 5.41 17.31
CA GLY A 38 4.23 6.73 17.56
C GLY A 38 2.87 6.57 18.24
N GLY A 39 2.79 7.07 19.47
CA GLY A 39 1.72 7.99 19.84
C GLY A 39 0.33 7.48 20.24
N CYS A 40 0.09 6.19 20.46
CA CYS A 40 -1.20 5.75 21.00
C CYS A 40 -0.97 4.82 22.21
N SER A 41 -1.45 5.24 23.40
CA SER A 41 -1.34 4.44 24.62
C SER A 41 -2.14 3.15 24.48
N GLN A 42 -1.57 2.07 25.01
CA GLN A 42 -2.07 0.69 24.91
C GLN A 42 -3.32 0.41 25.78
N ASP A 43 -4.17 1.39 26.06
CA ASP A 43 -5.39 1.15 26.83
C ASP A 43 -6.53 0.66 25.93
N GLU A 44 -7.26 -0.33 26.42
CA GLU A 44 -8.25 -1.16 25.72
C GLU A 44 -9.44 -0.39 25.09
N TYR A 45 -9.54 0.92 25.33
CA TYR A 45 -10.65 1.77 24.90
C TYR A 45 -10.32 2.73 23.74
N TYR A 46 -9.07 2.78 23.27
CA TYR A 46 -8.60 3.82 22.38
C TYR A 46 -8.33 3.30 20.95
N LYS A 47 -9.25 3.59 20.03
CA LYS A 47 -9.09 3.36 18.59
C LYS A 47 -8.09 4.38 18.01
N CYS A 48 -6.84 4.05 17.79
CA CYS A 48 -5.93 4.98 17.11
C CYS A 48 -6.43 5.26 15.67
N GLY A 49 -6.02 6.37 15.04
CA GLY A 49 -6.47 6.73 13.70
C GLY A 49 -6.32 5.54 12.73
N ARG A 50 -7.38 5.20 11.98
CA ARG A 50 -7.39 4.05 11.06
C ARG A 50 -7.87 4.43 9.67
N ILE A 51 -7.40 3.69 8.68
CA ILE A 51 -7.89 3.76 7.30
C ILE A 51 -7.99 2.37 6.70
N ALA A 52 -9.15 2.04 6.13
CA ALA A 52 -9.36 0.83 5.34
C ALA A 52 -9.55 1.20 3.86
N ASN A 53 -8.86 0.51 2.97
CA ASN A 53 -8.91 0.79 1.54
C ASN A 53 -9.70 -0.31 0.83
N HIS A 54 -10.98 -0.08 0.57
CA HIS A 54 -11.83 -0.94 -0.25
C HIS A 54 -11.87 -0.50 -1.73
N SER A 55 -11.19 0.60 -2.07
CA SER A 55 -11.08 1.08 -3.45
C SER A 55 -10.13 0.23 -4.29
N SER A 56 -10.15 0.44 -5.61
CA SER A 56 -9.25 -0.21 -6.56
C SER A 56 -7.88 0.45 -6.70
N ILE A 57 -7.62 1.58 -6.02
CA ILE A 57 -6.36 2.31 -6.12
C ILE A 57 -5.51 2.20 -4.85
N LYS A 58 -4.21 2.43 -4.98
CA LYS A 58 -3.32 2.56 -3.81
C LYS A 58 -3.52 3.94 -3.18
N ILE A 59 -3.52 3.98 -1.85
CA ILE A 59 -3.61 5.22 -1.07
C ILE A 59 -2.28 5.43 -0.36
N LYS A 60 -1.71 6.63 -0.44
CA LYS A 60 -0.50 6.95 0.32
C LYS A 60 -0.91 7.38 1.72
N VAL A 61 -0.31 6.79 2.75
CA VAL A 61 -0.63 7.06 4.15
C VAL A 61 0.63 7.45 4.91
N THR A 62 0.48 8.23 5.99
CA THR A 62 1.57 8.65 6.87
C THR A 62 1.21 8.41 8.33
N THR A 63 2.22 8.07 9.12
CA THR A 63 2.17 7.97 10.59
C THR A 63 2.92 9.14 11.26
N ASN A 64 3.29 10.16 10.47
CA ASN A 64 3.94 11.36 10.96
C ASN A 64 3.39 12.56 10.19
N TRP A 65 2.44 13.27 10.79
CA TRP A 65 1.84 14.46 10.20
C TRP A 65 2.85 15.60 10.01
N GLY A 66 3.88 15.68 10.86
CA GLY A 66 4.93 16.70 10.76
C GLY A 66 5.86 16.50 9.56
N ASN A 67 5.92 15.29 8.99
CA ASN A 67 6.65 14.99 7.76
C ASN A 67 5.89 13.97 6.90
N PRO A 68 4.74 14.37 6.32
CA PRO A 68 3.78 13.42 5.77
C PRO A 68 4.32 12.73 4.51
N GLY A 69 5.24 13.36 3.77
CA GLY A 69 5.88 12.75 2.60
C GLY A 69 7.08 11.86 2.92
N GLY A 70 7.80 12.14 4.01
CA GLY A 70 9.05 11.47 4.36
C GLY A 70 8.89 10.18 5.18
N SER A 71 7.76 9.99 5.87
CA SER A 71 7.45 8.80 6.68
C SER A 71 6.22 8.04 6.18
N SER A 72 5.93 8.13 4.88
CA SER A 72 4.75 7.54 4.27
C SER A 72 4.97 6.19 3.63
N PHE A 73 3.91 5.39 3.54
CA PHE A 73 3.85 4.15 2.78
C PHE A 73 2.58 4.08 1.92
N TRP A 74 2.51 3.10 1.01
CA TRP A 74 1.32 2.86 0.20
C TRP A 74 0.47 1.76 0.82
N LEU A 75 -0.81 2.06 1.06
CA LEU A 75 -1.85 1.11 1.42
C LEU A 75 -2.51 0.56 0.16
N LYS A 76 -2.42 -0.75 -0.05
CA LYS A 76 -2.97 -1.43 -1.21
C LYS A 76 -4.51 -1.58 -1.12
N PRO A 77 -5.19 -1.77 -2.26
CA PRO A 77 -6.57 -2.23 -2.29
C PRO A 77 -6.80 -3.45 -1.39
N GLY A 78 -7.90 -3.46 -0.66
CA GLY A 78 -8.31 -4.49 0.29
C GLY A 78 -7.58 -4.49 1.63
N ALA A 79 -6.60 -3.60 1.85
CA ALA A 79 -5.82 -3.55 3.08
C ALA A 79 -6.30 -2.44 4.04
N SER A 80 -5.98 -2.58 5.31
CA SER A 80 -6.18 -1.56 6.34
C SER A 80 -4.86 -1.18 7.01
N ALA A 81 -4.76 0.05 7.47
CA ALA A 81 -3.68 0.56 8.30
C ALA A 81 -4.23 1.31 9.51
N GLY A 82 -3.48 1.29 10.61
CA GLY A 82 -3.90 1.84 11.89
C GLY A 82 -4.79 0.90 12.71
N GLY A 83 -5.19 1.36 13.90
CA GLY A 83 -5.97 0.57 14.87
C GLY A 83 -5.18 0.32 16.16
N HIS A 84 -5.47 -0.77 16.87
CA HIS A 84 -4.84 -1.05 18.17
C HIS A 84 -3.30 -1.07 18.06
N GLY A 85 -2.63 -0.13 18.74
CA GLY A 85 -1.17 -0.05 18.84
C GLY A 85 -0.46 0.64 17.68
N VAL A 86 -1.16 1.07 16.62
CA VAL A 86 -0.59 1.79 15.48
C VAL A 86 -1.46 2.97 15.11
N ASP A 87 -0.90 4.18 15.17
CA ASP A 87 -1.59 5.41 14.81
C ASP A 87 -1.30 5.84 13.37
N ILE A 88 -2.34 6.26 12.64
CA ILE A 88 -2.23 6.84 11.30
C ILE A 88 -2.64 8.30 11.37
N ASP A 89 -1.70 9.17 11.04
CA ASP A 89 -1.86 10.63 11.08
C ASP A 89 -2.61 11.17 9.86
N GLY A 90 -2.57 10.48 8.72
CA GLY A 90 -3.26 10.96 7.52
C GLY A 90 -2.97 10.17 6.25
N PHE A 91 -3.60 10.63 5.16
CA PHE A 91 -3.50 10.03 3.83
C PHE A 91 -3.46 11.11 2.74
N HIS A 92 -2.96 10.74 1.56
CA HIS A 92 -2.81 11.65 0.42
C HIS A 92 -3.85 11.39 -0.66
N VAL A 93 -4.58 12.44 -1.03
CA VAL A 93 -5.52 12.50 -2.13
C VAL A 93 -4.80 13.06 -3.35
N GLY A 94 -4.36 12.14 -4.21
CA GLY A 94 -3.66 12.47 -5.46
C GLY A 94 -4.61 13.01 -6.54
N LYS A 95 -4.30 12.74 -7.81
CA LYS A 95 -5.06 13.26 -8.97
C LYS A 95 -6.49 12.72 -9.08
N CYS A 96 -6.82 11.68 -8.33
CA CYS A 96 -8.15 11.08 -8.28
C CYS A 96 -8.82 11.43 -6.96
N GLY A 97 -10.13 11.66 -6.98
CA GLY A 97 -10.91 11.83 -5.76
C GLY A 97 -11.26 10.47 -5.13
N LEU A 98 -11.70 10.51 -3.86
CA LEU A 98 -12.03 9.33 -3.07
C LEU A 98 -13.48 9.34 -2.59
N TYR A 99 -14.15 8.21 -2.78
CA TYR A 99 -15.45 7.92 -2.16
C TYR A 99 -15.19 7.28 -0.80
N THR A 100 -15.70 7.88 0.28
CA THR A 100 -15.41 7.43 1.65
C THR A 100 -16.67 7.38 2.50
N GLU A 101 -16.61 6.72 3.65
CA GLU A 101 -17.70 6.76 4.64
C GLU A 101 -17.94 8.16 5.24
N TRP A 102 -16.96 9.07 5.16
CA TRP A 102 -17.13 10.48 5.55
C TRP A 102 -17.70 11.37 4.43
N GLY A 103 -17.91 10.80 3.23
CA GLY A 103 -18.36 11.51 2.04
C GLY A 103 -17.30 11.59 0.95
N TYR A 104 -17.47 12.55 0.04
CA TYR A 104 -16.65 12.73 -1.15
C TYR A 104 -15.43 13.60 -0.86
N ILE A 105 -14.23 13.12 -1.17
CA ILE A 105 -12.99 13.89 -1.03
C ILE A 105 -12.43 14.22 -2.43
N PRO A 106 -12.40 15.52 -2.84
CA PRO A 106 -12.00 15.91 -4.18
C PRO A 106 -10.56 15.53 -4.56
N ALA A 107 -10.32 15.31 -5.85
CA ALA A 107 -8.98 15.16 -6.39
C ALA A 107 -8.08 16.37 -6.04
N ASN A 108 -6.79 16.11 -5.87
CA ASN A 108 -5.74 17.09 -5.56
C ASN A 108 -5.94 17.85 -4.24
N THR A 109 -6.76 17.32 -3.32
CA THR A 109 -6.89 17.87 -1.96
C THR A 109 -5.55 17.80 -1.19
N GLY A 110 -4.63 16.93 -1.60
CA GLY A 110 -3.33 16.78 -0.94
C GLY A 110 -3.41 15.87 0.27
N TRP A 111 -2.66 16.17 1.33
CA TRP A 111 -2.72 15.38 2.56
C TRP A 111 -3.95 15.75 3.38
N VAL A 112 -4.70 14.73 3.79
CA VAL A 112 -5.87 14.83 4.67
C VAL A 112 -5.52 14.16 5.99
N LYS A 113 -5.73 14.87 7.09
CA LYS A 113 -5.42 14.39 8.44
C LYS A 113 -6.50 13.41 8.90
N ILE A 114 -6.08 12.33 9.54
CA ILE A 114 -6.95 11.45 10.32
C ILE A 114 -6.68 11.81 11.78
N LEU A 115 -7.71 12.20 12.51
CA LEU A 115 -7.57 12.50 13.94
C LEU A 115 -7.60 11.20 14.74
N ASP A 116 -7.08 11.26 15.95
CA ASP A 116 -7.20 10.20 16.94
C ASP A 116 -8.66 9.74 17.04
N TYR A 117 -8.89 8.43 17.16
CA TYR A 117 -10.24 7.84 17.23
C TYR A 117 -11.07 7.90 15.95
N GLN A 118 -10.52 8.46 14.86
CA GLN A 118 -11.18 8.45 13.57
C GLN A 118 -10.81 7.22 12.75
N GLY A 119 -11.84 6.61 12.15
CA GLY A 119 -11.66 5.59 11.14
C GLY A 119 -12.23 6.05 9.81
N LEU A 120 -11.51 5.73 8.73
CA LEU A 120 -11.89 6.06 7.37
C LEU A 120 -11.92 4.81 6.49
N ASP A 121 -13.09 4.42 6.03
CA ASP A 121 -13.26 3.41 4.99
C ASP A 121 -13.36 4.10 3.62
N VAL A 122 -12.40 3.84 2.74
CA VAL A 122 -12.37 4.33 1.36
C VAL A 122 -13.00 3.29 0.44
N LEU A 123 -14.18 3.60 -0.08
CA LEU A 123 -15.06 2.68 -0.80
C LEU A 123 -14.80 2.67 -2.31
N GLY A 124 -14.14 3.70 -2.83
CA GLY A 124 -13.89 3.84 -4.25
C GLY A 124 -13.08 5.09 -4.58
N SER A 125 -12.85 5.30 -5.87
CA SER A 125 -12.14 6.46 -6.39
C SER A 125 -12.70 6.88 -7.75
N TRP A 126 -12.52 8.14 -8.12
CA TRP A 126 -12.80 8.61 -9.48
C TRP A 126 -11.61 9.40 -10.03
N CYS A 127 -11.29 9.08 -11.28
CA CYS A 127 -10.35 9.75 -12.16
C CYS A 127 -11.08 9.84 -13.52
#